data_AF-A0A356KLQ0-F1
#
_entry.id   AF-A0A356KLQ0-F1
#
_cell.length_a   1.000
_cell.length_b   1.000
_cell.length_c   1.000
_cell.angle_alpha   90.00
_cell.angle_beta   90.00
_cell.angle_gamma   90.00
#
_symmetry.space_group_name_H-M   'P 1'
#
loop_
_entity.id
_entity.type
_entity.pdbx_description
1 polymer ?
#
loop_
_entity_poly.entity_id
_entity_poly.type
_entity_poly.pdbx_seq_one_letter_code
_entity_poly.pdbx_strand_id
1 'polypeptide(L)' 'MSPSNPSWLAEILDRLEPLNSISDSAEALNVPVPTLRGYVRRGHLQAVRCGPRGSRVLIPRDAIRDLLLDGLTGPEEVMS' A
#
# COMPACT_ATOMS: atom_id res chain seq x y z
N MET A 1 -24.25 -16.04 12.38
CA MET A 1 -23.44 -15.36 13.42
C MET A 1 -22.02 -15.28 12.90
N SER A 2 -21.54 -14.11 12.48
CA SER A 2 -20.14 -13.94 12.09
C SER A 2 -19.26 -13.97 13.33
N PRO A 3 -18.09 -14.63 13.32
CA PRO A 3 -17.19 -14.64 14.45
C PRO A 3 -16.72 -13.21 14.72
N SER A 4 -16.93 -12.76 15.96
CA SER A 4 -16.46 -11.47 16.46
C SER A 4 -14.97 -11.35 16.19
N ASN A 5 -14.59 -10.26 15.53
CA ASN A 5 -13.21 -9.96 15.23
C ASN A 5 -12.42 -9.90 16.56
N PRO A 6 -11.37 -10.70 16.75
CA PRO A 6 -10.72 -10.76 18.05
C PRO A 6 -10.00 -9.44 18.34
N SER A 7 -10.08 -8.95 19.58
CA SER A 7 -9.57 -7.64 20.00
C SER A 7 -8.10 -7.41 19.67
N TRP A 8 -7.29 -8.47 19.66
CA TRP A 8 -5.89 -8.42 19.25
C TRP A 8 -5.70 -8.03 17.77
N LEU A 9 -6.66 -8.34 16.90
CA LEU A 9 -6.58 -7.94 15.50
C LEU A 9 -6.82 -6.44 15.35
N ALA A 10 -7.74 -5.86 16.13
CA ALA A 10 -7.94 -4.41 16.14
C ALA A 10 -6.69 -3.68 16.67
N GLU A 11 -6.07 -4.19 17.73
CA GLU A 11 -4.83 -3.64 18.29
C GLU A 11 -3.64 -3.77 17.31
N ILE A 12 -3.52 -4.88 16.58
CA ILE A 12 -2.53 -5.02 15.50
C ILE A 12 -2.84 -4.03 14.38
N LEU A 13 -4.09 -3.89 13.97
CA LEU A 13 -4.49 -2.95 12.91
C LEU A 13 -4.27 -1.49 13.30
N ASP A 14 -4.35 -1.15 14.59
CA ASP A 14 -4.11 0.19 15.13
C ASP A 14 -2.60 0.52 15.27
N ARG A 15 -1.77 -0.52 15.45
CA ARG A 15 -0.30 -0.42 15.56
C ARG A 15 0.43 -0.58 14.23
N LEU A 16 -0.22 -1.13 13.22
CA LEU A 16 0.26 -1.07 11.84
C LEU A 16 0.00 0.36 11.35
N GLU A 17 1.05 1.13 11.07
CA GLU A 17 0.97 2.41 10.35
C GLU A 17 -0.15 2.37 9.32
N PRO A 18 -1.10 3.32 9.29
CA PRO A 18 -2.44 3.03 8.83
C PRO A 18 -2.42 2.51 7.40
N LEU A 19 -2.61 1.20 7.27
CA LEU A 19 -2.49 0.51 6.00
C LEU A 19 -3.61 0.96 5.08
N ASN A 20 -3.28 1.41 3.88
CA ASN A 20 -4.28 1.71 2.86
C ASN A 20 -4.58 0.46 2.03
N SER A 21 -5.81 0.35 1.51
CA SER A 21 -6.04 -0.64 0.48
C SER A 21 -5.25 -0.27 -0.77
N ILE A 22 -4.97 -1.27 -1.63
CA ILE A 22 -4.33 -1.00 -2.92
C ILE A 22 -5.16 -0.04 -3.80
N SER A 23 -6.48 0.00 -3.63
CA SER A 23 -7.35 0.93 -4.36
C SER A 23 -7.17 2.36 -3.86
N ASP A 24 -7.25 2.57 -2.54
CA ASP A 24 -7.07 3.90 -1.94
C ASP A 24 -5.67 4.47 -2.21
N SER A 25 -4.66 3.59 -2.21
CA SER A 25 -3.28 3.95 -2.52
C SER A 25 -3.10 4.33 -3.99
N ALA A 26 -3.78 3.64 -4.90
CA ALA A 26 -3.75 3.94 -6.33
C ALA A 26 -4.44 5.28 -6.64
N GLU A 27 -5.54 5.55 -5.95
CA GLU A 27 -6.22 6.86 -5.99
C GLU A 27 -5.32 7.98 -5.47
N ALA A 28 -4.69 7.79 -4.30
CA ALA A 28 -3.78 8.78 -3.71
C ALA A 28 -2.56 9.10 -4.61
N LEU A 29 -2.06 8.09 -5.34
CA LEU A 29 -0.95 8.24 -6.29
C LEU A 29 -1.40 8.65 -7.71
N ASN A 30 -2.71 8.77 -7.96
CA ASN A 30 -3.30 8.99 -9.28
C ASN A 30 -2.79 8.01 -10.36
N VAL A 31 -2.71 6.72 -10.03
CA VAL A 31 -2.30 5.64 -10.95
C VAL A 31 -3.35 4.54 -11.05
N PRO A 32 -3.40 3.77 -12.15
CA PRO A 32 -4.27 2.60 -12.23
C PRO A 32 -3.90 1.50 -11.22
N VAL A 33 -4.90 0.87 -10.60
CA VAL A 33 -4.70 -0.28 -9.69
C VAL A 33 -3.83 -1.40 -10.29
N PRO A 34 -3.98 -1.80 -11.59
CA PRO A 34 -3.09 -2.79 -12.20
C PRO A 34 -1.62 -2.36 -12.22
N THR A 35 -1.35 -1.07 -12.42
CA THR A 35 0.00 -0.49 -12.39
C THR A 35 0.59 -0.65 -10.99
N LEU A 36 -0.13 -0.21 -9.96
CA LEU A 36 0.33 -0.31 -8.57
C LEU A 36 0.53 -1.78 -8.13
N ARG A 37 -0.35 -2.70 -8.57
CA ARG A 37 -0.16 -4.15 -8.41
C ARG A 37 1.13 -4.64 -9.06
N GLY A 38 1.51 -4.06 -10.21
CA GLY A 38 2.75 -4.34 -10.90
C GLY A 38 3.98 -3.99 -10.05
N TYR A 39 3.99 -2.79 -9.45
CA TYR A 39 5.07 -2.35 -8.55
C TYR A 39 5.23 -3.28 -7.34
N VAL A 40 4.12 -3.64 -6.69
CA VAL A 40 4.13 -4.59 -5.55
C VAL A 40 4.64 -5.98 -5.98
N ARG A 41 4.21 -6.49 -7.14
CA ARG A 41 4.65 -7.81 -7.63
C ARG A 41 6.14 -7.86 -7.97
N ARG A 42 6.70 -6.75 -8.46
CA ARG A 42 8.12 -6.62 -8.82
C ARG A 42 9.01 -6.29 -7.61
N GLY A 43 8.43 -6.08 -6.43
CA GLY A 43 9.17 -5.75 -5.21
C GLY A 43 9.59 -4.28 -5.09
N HIS A 44 9.07 -3.40 -5.95
CA HIS A 44 9.36 -1.96 -5.90
C HIS A 44 8.52 -1.20 -4.87
N LEU A 45 7.47 -1.82 -4.35
CA LEU A 45 6.59 -1.22 -3.34
C LEU A 45 6.29 -2.27 -2.27
N GLN A 46 6.62 -1.95 -1.02
CA GLN A 46 6.30 -2.81 0.12
C GLN A 46 4.79 -2.92 0.29
N ALA A 47 4.30 -4.13 0.53
CA ALA A 47 2.88 -4.37 0.78
C ALA A 47 2.68 -5.57 1.70
N VAL A 48 1.67 -5.49 2.55
CA VAL A 48 1.21 -6.58 3.41
C VAL A 48 0.12 -7.34 2.67
N ARG A 49 0.29 -8.66 2.55
CA ARG A 49 -0.72 -9.56 1.97
C ARG A 49 -1.49 -10.24 3.09
N CYS A 50 -2.82 -10.12 3.08
CA CYS A 50 -3.67 -10.70 4.13
C CYS A 50 -4.92 -11.37 3.55
N GLY A 51 -5.61 -12.12 4.40
CA GLY A 51 -6.79 -12.92 4.04
C GLY A 51 -6.46 -14.26 3.36
N PRO A 52 -7.48 -15.06 3.03
CA PRO A 52 -7.29 -16.38 2.42
C PRO A 52 -6.44 -16.26 1.16
N ARG A 53 -5.33 -17.02 1.12
CA ARG A 53 -4.36 -17.04 0.01
C ARG A 53 -3.76 -15.67 -0.36
N GLY A 54 -3.75 -14.69 0.56
CA GLY A 54 -3.23 -13.34 0.30
C GLY A 54 -4.08 -12.55 -0.71
N SER A 55 -5.39 -12.76 -0.70
CA SER A 55 -6.35 -12.11 -1.61
C SER A 55 -6.43 -10.59 -1.43
N ARG A 56 -6.06 -10.07 -0.27
CA ARG A 56 -6.02 -8.63 0.02
C ARG A 56 -4.58 -8.15 0.04
N VAL A 57 -4.36 -6.99 -0.58
CA VAL A 57 -3.08 -6.29 -0.60
C VAL A 57 -3.28 -4.96 0.07
N LEU A 58 -2.52 -4.72 1.12
CA LEU A 58 -2.51 -3.51 1.92
C LEU A 58 -1.15 -2.84 1.77
N ILE A 59 -1.12 -1.52 1.65
CA ILE A 59 0.10 -0.76 1.44
C ILE A 59 0.33 0.15 2.65
N PRO A 60 1.51 0.10 3.28
CA PRO A 60 1.89 1.07 4.31
C PRO A 60 1.80 2.49 3.77
N ARG A 61 1.16 3.39 4.52
CA ARG A 61 1.08 4.80 4.15
C ARG A 61 2.44 5.45 3.99
N ASP A 62 3.43 5.02 4.78
CA ASP A 62 4.77 5.59 4.71
C ASP A 62 5.47 5.18 3.41
N ALA A 63 5.24 3.96 2.91
CA ALA A 63 5.71 3.55 1.58
C ALA A 63 5.05 4.35 0.44
N ILE A 64 3.80 4.80 0.62
CA ILE A 64 3.14 5.73 -0.32
C ILE A 64 3.70 7.15 -0.16
N ARG A 65 3.99 7.59 1.06
CA ARG A 65 4.61 8.89 1.34
C ARG A 65 5.99 8.98 0.70
N ASP A 66 6.82 7.96 0.84
CA ASP A 66 8.16 7.91 0.22
C ASP A 66 8.04 8.05 -1.31
N LEU A 67 7.12 7.32 -1.94
CA LEU A 67 6.87 7.47 -3.39
C LEU A 67 6.40 8.87 -3.79
N LEU A 68 5.55 9.50 -2.97
CA LEU A 68 5.09 10.87 -3.21
C LEU A 68 6.22 11.89 -3.01
N LEU A 69 7.07 11.72 -1.99
CA LEU A 69 8.18 12.62 -1.70
C LEU A 69 9.32 12.46 -2.73
N ASP A 70 9.64 11.24 -3.13
CA ASP A 70 10.58 10.94 -4.22
C ASP A 70 10.04 11.47 -5.56
N GLY A 71 8.72 11.45 -5.77
CA GLY A 71 8.08 12.06 -6.95
C GLY A 71 7.97 13.59 -6.92
N LEU A 72 7.98 14.20 -5.72
CA LEU A 72 7.98 15.67 -5.51
C LEU A 72 9.40 16.27 -5.62
N THR A 73 10.44 15.45 -5.50
CA THR A 73 11.79 15.75 -5.97
C THR A 73 11.92 15.22 -7.40
N GLY A 74 11.20 15.89 -8.32
CA GLY A 74 11.01 15.41 -9.68
C GLY A 74 12.32 15.04 -10.42
N PRO A 75 12.22 14.25 -11.50
CA PRO A 75 13.35 13.95 -12.36
C PRO A 75 13.77 15.21 -13.12
N GLU A 76 14.64 16.03 -12.54
CA GLU A 76 15.51 16.92 -13.33
C GLU A 76 16.61 16.13 -14.07
N GLU A 77 16.79 14.84 -13.76
CA GLU A 77 17.84 13.98 -14.37
C GLU A 77 17.32 12.98 -15.42
N VAL A 78 16.28 13.32 -16.18
CA VAL A 78 15.92 12.57 -17.41
C VAL A 78 15.82 13.53 -18.61
N MET A 79 16.79 14.43 -18.72
CA MET A 79 17.08 15.19 -19.94
C MET A 79 18.60 15.39 -20.09
N SER A 80 19.33 14.33 -20.38
CA SER A 80 20.67 14.37 -20.96
C SER A 80 20.80 13.31 -22.03
#